data_AF-A0A536A3S2-F1
#
_entry.id   AF-A0A536A3S2-F1
#
_cell.length_a   1.000
_cell.length_b   1.000
_cell.length_c   1.000
_cell.angle_alpha   90.00
_cell.angle_beta   90.00
_cell.angle_gamma   90.00
#
_symmetry.space_group_name_H-M   'P 1'
#
loop_
_entity.id
_entity.type
_entity.pdbx_description
1 polymer ?
#
loop_
_entity_poly.entity_id
_entity_poly.type
_entity_poly.pdbx_seq_one_letter_code
_entity_poly.pdbx_strand_id
1 'polypeptide(L)'
;MYRGQTGMWAWMLHRITGIGVLLFLIVHIVDISLLGFGPTVYNEGIALFGTTVVRVVSLALIGALLYHAFNGIRIMLVDFVPMAVRYQRILFWTVMILTIVCFLPMAYFVIAPIFGVNAGNTASGV
;
A
#
# COMPACT_ATOMS: atom_id res chain seq x y z
N MET A 1 -13.61 25.19 15.51
CA MET A 1 -13.31 24.14 14.51
C MET A 1 -11.82 23.81 14.56
N TYR A 2 -11.45 22.54 14.79
CA TYR A 2 -10.04 22.10 14.85
C TYR A 2 -9.42 22.09 13.45
N ARG A 3 -8.21 22.65 13.29
CA ARG A 3 -7.57 22.89 11.99
C ARG A 3 -6.69 21.74 11.47
N GLY A 4 -6.79 20.53 12.06
CA GLY A 4 -6.09 19.35 11.55
C GLY A 4 -4.57 19.53 11.53
N GLN A 5 -3.91 19.52 12.69
CA GLN A 5 -2.44 19.58 12.70
C GLN A 5 -1.85 18.31 12.06
N THR A 6 -0.64 18.41 11.49
CA THR A 6 0.04 17.29 10.81
C THR A 6 0.06 15.99 11.64
N GLY A 7 0.18 16.09 12.97
CA GLY A 7 0.11 14.93 13.87
C GLY A 7 -1.25 14.23 13.90
N MET A 8 -2.37 14.96 13.83
CA MET A 8 -3.71 14.36 13.83
C MET A 8 -4.01 13.64 12.52
N TRP A 9 -3.57 14.21 11.40
CA TRP A 9 -3.62 13.52 10.10
C TRP A 9 -2.75 12.28 10.09
N ALA A 10 -1.52 12.37 10.61
CA ALA A 10 -0.61 11.23 10.68
C ALA A 10 -1.23 10.05 11.45
N TRP A 11 -1.84 10.35 12.60
CA TRP A 11 -2.54 9.39 13.45
C TRP A 11 -3.76 8.76 12.75
N MET A 12 -4.62 9.59 12.15
CA MET A 12 -5.85 9.12 11.51
C MET A 12 -5.54 8.18 10.35
N LEU A 13 -4.63 8.61 9.46
CA LEU A 13 -4.22 7.82 8.31
C LEU A 13 -3.56 6.50 8.74
N HIS A 14 -2.78 6.50 9.83
CA HIS A 14 -2.11 5.27 10.29
C HIS A 14 -3.10 4.20 10.73
N ARG A 15 -4.18 4.61 11.40
CA ARG A 15 -5.27 3.69 11.81
C ARG A 15 -6.05 3.17 10.62
N ILE A 16 -6.47 4.07 9.72
CA ILE A 16 -7.24 3.68 8.52
C ILE A 16 -6.43 2.71 7.65
N THR A 17 -5.16 3.03 7.40
CA THR A 17 -4.27 2.15 6.63
C THR A 17 -3.98 0.83 7.34
N GLY A 18 -3.87 0.82 8.67
CA GLY A 18 -3.71 -0.41 9.45
C GLY A 18 -4.92 -1.36 9.33
N ILE A 19 -6.14 -0.82 9.34
CA ILE A 19 -7.35 -1.60 9.06
C ILE A 19 -7.31 -2.13 7.62
N GLY A 20 -6.92 -1.30 6.65
CA GLY A 20 -6.75 -1.73 5.26
C GLY A 20 -5.75 -2.88 5.11
N VAL A 21 -4.59 -2.79 5.77
CA VAL A 21 -3.56 -3.84 5.77
C VAL A 21 -4.05 -5.12 6.44
N LEU A 22 -4.79 -5.02 7.55
CA LEU A 22 -5.38 -6.18 8.22
C LEU A 22 -6.38 -6.90 7.31
N LEU A 23 -7.30 -6.16 6.68
CA LEU A 23 -8.27 -6.73 5.74
C LEU A 23 -7.57 -7.36 4.52
N PHE A 24 -6.55 -6.68 3.99
CA PHE A 24 -5.71 -7.24 2.94
C PHE A 24 -5.06 -8.56 3.38
N LEU A 25 -4.51 -8.63 4.60
CA LEU A 25 -3.86 -9.85 5.08
C LEU A 25 -4.81 -11.05 5.10
N ILE A 26 -6.07 -10.84 5.51
CA ILE A 26 -7.09 -11.90 5.49
C ILE A 26 -7.33 -12.39 4.06
N VAL A 27 -7.57 -11.46 3.12
CA VAL A 27 -7.78 -11.80 1.70
C VAL A 27 -6.55 -12.46 1.09
N HIS A 28 -5.36 -11.98 1.45
CA HIS A 28 -4.09 -12.48 0.93
C HIS A 28 -3.78 -13.90 1.39
N ILE A 29 -4.12 -14.24 2.65
CA ILE A 29 -4.00 -15.62 3.14
C ILE A 29 -4.90 -16.54 2.32
N VAL A 30 -6.14 -16.13 2.04
CA VAL A 30 -7.06 -16.90 1.17
C VAL A 30 -6.48 -17.07 -0.23
N ASP A 31 -6.05 -15.97 -0.85
CA ASP A 31 -5.46 -15.95 -2.20
C ASP A 31 -4.30 -16.95 -2.35
N ILE A 32 -3.30 -16.88 -1.46
CA ILE A 32 -2.15 -17.78 -1.50
C ILE A 32 -2.53 -19.22 -1.12
N SER A 33 -3.53 -19.42 -0.25
CA SER A 33 -4.01 -20.78 0.08
C SER A 33 -4.60 -21.52 -1.12
N LEU A 34 -5.04 -20.81 -2.17
CA LEU A 34 -5.58 -21.42 -3.39
C LEU A 34 -4.54 -22.30 -4.12
N LEU A 35 -3.23 -22.05 -3.91
CA LEU A 35 -2.16 -22.93 -4.41
C LEU A 35 -2.32 -24.39 -3.95
N GLY A 36 -2.93 -24.62 -2.77
CA GLY A 36 -3.20 -25.95 -2.25
C GLY A 36 -4.31 -26.72 -2.99
N PHE A 37 -5.10 -26.04 -3.82
CA PHE A 37 -6.24 -26.63 -4.56
C PHE A 37 -5.91 -26.91 -6.03
N GLY A 38 -4.65 -26.74 -6.43
CA GLY A 38 -4.16 -27.01 -7.77
C GLY A 38 -4.14 -25.79 -8.69
N PRO A 39 -3.45 -25.92 -9.84
CA PRO A 39 -3.14 -24.78 -10.72
C PRO A 39 -4.39 -24.14 -11.33
N THR A 40 -5.43 -24.91 -11.64
CA THR A 40 -6.67 -24.38 -12.24
C THR A 40 -7.34 -23.36 -11.31
N VAL A 41 -7.53 -23.72 -10.05
CA VAL A 41 -8.19 -22.85 -9.05
C VAL A 41 -7.37 -21.60 -8.79
N TYR A 42 -6.05 -21.74 -8.68
CA TYR A 42 -5.15 -20.61 -8.50
C TYR A 42 -5.19 -19.64 -9.69
N ASN A 43 -5.14 -20.17 -10.92
CA ASN A 43 -5.18 -19.36 -12.13
C ASN A 43 -6.50 -18.59 -12.29
N GLU A 44 -7.63 -19.20 -11.92
CA GLU A 44 -8.93 -18.53 -11.87
C GLU A 44 -8.95 -17.39 -10.84
N GLY A 45 -8.38 -17.63 -9.65
CA GLY A 45 -8.23 -16.60 -8.62
C GLY A 45 -7.37 -15.43 -9.06
N ILE A 46 -6.19 -15.71 -9.64
CA ILE A 46 -5.25 -14.67 -10.05
C ILE A 46 -5.78 -13.83 -11.22
N ALA A 47 -6.66 -14.39 -12.06
CA ALA A 47 -7.28 -13.68 -13.18
C ALA A 47 -8.07 -12.44 -12.72
N LEU A 48 -8.60 -12.44 -11.48
CA LEU A 48 -9.31 -11.29 -10.90
C LEU A 48 -8.40 -10.05 -10.78
N PHE A 49 -7.11 -10.24 -10.51
CA PHE A 49 -6.13 -9.14 -10.44
C PHE A 49 -5.87 -8.47 -11.79
N GLY A 50 -6.27 -9.11 -12.89
CA GLY A 50 -6.26 -8.52 -14.23
C GLY A 50 -7.31 -7.42 -14.41
N THR A 51 -8.40 -7.43 -13.63
CA THR A 51 -9.53 -6.52 -13.81
C THR A 51 -9.23 -5.09 -13.38
N THR A 52 -9.83 -4.10 -14.04
CA THR A 52 -9.66 -2.67 -13.73
C THR A 52 -9.99 -2.36 -12.27
N VAL A 53 -11.07 -2.93 -11.74
CA VAL A 53 -11.50 -2.70 -10.35
C VAL A 53 -10.44 -3.16 -9.37
N VAL A 54 -9.95 -4.40 -9.52
CA VAL A 54 -8.94 -4.94 -8.60
C VAL A 54 -7.63 -4.18 -8.73
N ARG A 55 -7.20 -3.78 -9.93
CA ARG A 55 -6.02 -2.91 -10.12
C ARG A 55 -6.12 -1.60 -9.35
N VAL A 56 -7.26 -0.92 -9.41
CA VAL A 56 -7.49 0.33 -8.65
C VAL A 56 -7.47 0.09 -7.15
N VAL A 57 -8.10 -1.00 -6.68
CA VAL A 57 -8.04 -1.40 -5.26
C VAL A 57 -6.60 -1.73 -4.84
N SER A 58 -5.82 -2.41 -5.68
CA SER A 58 -4.41 -2.70 -5.44
C SER A 58 -3.59 -1.42 -5.28
N LEU A 59 -3.85 -0.36 -6.07
CA LEU A 59 -3.18 0.93 -5.88
C LEU A 59 -3.47 1.53 -4.50
N ALA A 60 -4.73 1.53 -4.07
CA ALA A 60 -5.09 2.01 -2.73
C ALA A 60 -4.40 1.21 -1.63
N LEU A 61 -4.33 -0.12 -1.78
CA LEU A 61 -3.65 -1.02 -0.84
C LEU A 61 -2.13 -0.80 -0.80
N ILE A 62 -1.47 -0.66 -1.95
CA ILE A 62 -0.02 -0.38 -2.02
C ILE A 62 0.28 0.95 -1.33
N GLY A 63 -0.49 2.00 -1.63
CA GLY A 63 -0.35 3.30 -0.99
C GLY A 63 -0.57 3.23 0.52
N ALA A 64 -1.61 2.50 0.95
CA ALA A 64 -1.90 2.28 2.37
C ALA A 64 -0.77 1.54 3.09
N LEU A 65 -0.25 0.46 2.49
CA LEU A 65 0.83 -0.34 3.07
C LEU A 65 2.14 0.46 3.20
N LEU A 66 2.54 1.19 2.14
CA LEU A 66 3.74 2.03 2.16
C LEU A 66 3.65 3.11 3.23
N TYR A 67 2.53 3.85 3.26
CA TYR A 67 2.30 4.86 4.29
C TYR A 67 2.32 4.24 5.69
N HIS A 68 1.64 3.10 5.88
CA HIS A 68 1.53 2.45 7.18
C HIS A 68 2.91 2.04 7.71
N ALA A 69 3.73 1.42 6.87
CA ALA A 69 5.09 1.01 7.21
C ALA A 69 5.99 2.21 7.55
N PHE A 70 6.05 3.22 6.67
CA PHE A 70 6.90 4.39 6.91
C PHE A 70 6.43 5.22 8.10
N ASN A 71 5.13 5.41 8.29
CA ASN A 71 4.62 6.11 9.46
C ASN A 71 4.82 5.31 10.75
N GLY A 72 4.77 3.97 10.71
CA GLY A 72 5.15 3.12 11.84
C GLY A 72 6.60 3.35 12.28
N ILE A 73 7.52 3.45 11.31
CA ILE A 73 8.92 3.82 11.59
C ILE A 73 9.02 5.21 12.19
N ARG A 74 8.27 6.20 11.68
CA ARG A 74 8.20 7.54 12.28
C ARG A 74 7.74 7.50 13.73
N ILE A 75 6.72 6.70 14.06
CA ILE A 75 6.23 6.55 15.44
C ILE A 75 7.35 5.95 16.30
N MET A 76 7.99 4.87 15.87
CA MET A 76 9.12 4.27 16.59
C MET A 76 10.26 5.29 16.82
N LEU A 77 10.61 6.09 15.82
CA LEU A 77 11.63 7.14 15.96
C LEU A 77 11.25 8.18 17.01
N VAL A 78 9.99 8.60 17.03
CA VAL A 78 9.49 9.55 18.04
C VAL A 78 9.52 8.95 19.44
N ASP A 79 9.20 7.67 19.58
CA ASP A 79 9.13 6.98 20.87
C ASP A 79 10.52 6.68 21.44
N PHE A 80 11.49 6.34 20.59
CA PHE A 80 12.83 5.91 21.02
C PHE A 80 13.92 6.98 20.92
N VAL A 81 13.70 8.08 20.18
CA VAL A 81 14.71 9.14 20.00
C VAL A 81 14.20 10.47 20.58
N PRO A 82 14.72 10.93 21.75
CA PRO A 82 14.20 12.11 22.45
C PRO A 82 14.16 13.40 21.61
N MET A 83 15.12 13.57 20.70
CA MET A 83 15.20 14.75 19.82
C MET A 83 14.15 14.73 18.69
N ALA A 84 13.64 13.55 18.31
CA ALA A 84 12.77 13.39 17.14
C ALA A 84 11.41 14.09 17.29
N VAL A 85 10.94 14.28 18.53
CA VAL A 85 9.70 15.02 18.84
C VAL A 85 9.76 16.45 18.29
N ARG A 86 10.94 17.10 18.31
CA ARG A 86 11.11 18.47 17.78
C ARG A 86 10.96 18.55 16.27
N TYR A 87 11.13 17.42 15.57
CA TYR A 87 11.10 17.33 14.11
C TYR A 87 9.83 16.66 13.56
N GLN A 88 8.77 16.51 14.39
CA GLN A 88 7.50 15.85 14.04
C GLN A 88 6.91 16.26 12.68
N ARG A 89 6.96 17.56 12.34
CA ARG A 89 6.45 18.10 11.07
C ARG A 89 7.31 17.68 9.88
N ILE A 90 8.63 17.76 10.02
CA ILE A 90 9.58 17.34 8.97
C ILE A 90 9.44 15.84 8.75
N LEU A 91 9.47 15.04 9.82
CA LEU A 91 9.30 13.59 9.76
C LEU A 91 7.98 13.18 9.08
N PHE A 92 6.89 13.89 9.33
CA PHE A 92 5.61 13.62 8.65
C PHE A 92 5.73 13.84 7.13
N TRP A 93 6.27 14.97 6.69
CA TRP A 93 6.44 15.22 5.26
C TRP A 93 7.45 14.29 4.60
N THR A 94 8.52 13.91 5.31
CA THR A 94 9.45 12.87 4.84
C THR A 94 8.71 11.56 4.58
N VAL A 95 7.85 11.11 5.50
CA VAL A 95 7.01 9.91 5.29
C VAL A 95 6.11 10.06 4.06
N MET A 96 5.46 11.21 3.88
CA MET A 96 4.60 11.45 2.71
C MET A 96 5.39 11.40 1.39
N ILE A 97 6.56 12.04 1.35
CA ILE A 97 7.43 12.05 0.16
C ILE A 97 7.92 10.63 -0.14
N LEU A 98 8.43 9.90 0.86
CA LEU A 98 8.89 8.52 0.69
C LEU A 98 7.76 7.61 0.19
N THR A 99 6.55 7.77 0.74
CA THR A 99 5.36 7.04 0.28
C THR A 99 5.11 7.30 -1.20
N ILE A 100 5.09 8.55 -1.64
CA ILE A 100 4.83 8.92 -3.05
C ILE A 100 5.94 8.41 -3.97
N VAL A 101 7.20 8.61 -3.60
CA VAL A 101 8.36 8.21 -4.41
C VAL A 101 8.40 6.68 -4.60
N CYS A 102 8.14 5.91 -3.56
CA CYS A 102 8.05 4.45 -3.67
C CYS A 102 6.77 3.99 -4.39
N PHE A 103 5.66 4.70 -4.22
CA PHE A 103 4.38 4.36 -4.83
C PHE A 103 4.39 4.52 -6.36
N LEU A 104 4.99 5.60 -6.89
CA LEU A 104 4.89 5.95 -8.31
C LEU A 104 5.38 4.84 -9.27
N PRO A 105 6.56 4.20 -9.07
CA PRO A 105 6.98 3.09 -9.91
C PRO A 105 6.00 1.92 -9.89
N MET A 106 5.52 1.53 -8.71
CA MET A 106 4.56 0.43 -8.56
C MET A 106 3.23 0.77 -9.22
N ALA A 107 2.76 2.00 -9.03
CA ALA A 107 1.52 2.48 -9.61
C ALA A 107 1.55 2.45 -11.14
N TYR A 108 2.68 2.83 -11.74
CA TYR A 108 2.88 2.75 -13.18
C TYR A 108 2.68 1.31 -13.69
N PHE A 109 3.34 0.31 -13.10
CA PHE A 109 3.20 -1.09 -13.55
C PHE A 109 1.79 -1.66 -13.35
N VAL A 110 1.07 -1.22 -12.31
CA VAL A 110 -0.29 -1.70 -12.02
C VAL A 110 -1.32 -1.07 -12.97
N ILE A 111 -1.19 0.22 -13.30
CA ILE A 111 -2.18 0.95 -14.10
C ILE A 111 -1.90 0.88 -15.61
N ALA A 112 -0.64 0.75 -16.04
CA ALA A 112 -0.26 0.78 -17.46
C ALA A 112 -1.06 -0.16 -18.38
N PRO A 113 -1.36 -1.42 -17.97
CA PRO A 113 -2.16 -2.32 -18.80
C PRO A 113 -3.58 -1.82 -19.09
N ILE A 114 -4.17 -1.01 -18.21
CA ILE A 114 -5.51 -0.42 -18.41
C ILE A 114 -5.51 0.51 -19.63
N PHE A 115 -4.36 1.15 -19.91
CA PHE A 115 -4.18 2.08 -21.02
C PHE A 115 -3.56 1.43 -22.26
N GLY A 116 -3.46 0.10 -22.31
CA GLY A 116 -2.80 -0.62 -23.41
C GLY A 116 -1.29 -0.40 -23.47
N VAL A 117 -0.67 0.10 -22.40
CA VAL A 117 0.78 0.26 -22.31
C VAL A 117 1.40 -1.02 -21.78
N ASN A 118 2.22 -1.67 -22.61
CA ASN A 118 2.99 -2.84 -22.22
C ASN A 118 4.18 -2.43 -21.36
N ALA A 119 3.97 -2.28 -20.04
CA ALA A 119 5.00 -1.93 -19.06
C ALA A 119 5.99 -3.08 -18.75
N GLY A 120 6.14 -4.06 -19.65
CA GLY A 120 7.09 -5.17 -19.48
C GLY A 120 6.65 -6.29 -18.52
N ASN A 121 5.39 -6.30 -18.06
CA ASN A 121 4.87 -7.42 -17.28
C ASN A 121 4.65 -8.63 -18.20
N THR A 122 5.68 -9.46 -18.34
CA THR A 122 5.62 -10.78 -19.02
C THR A 122 4.74 -11.80 -18.29
N ALA A 123 4.04 -11.40 -17.23
CA ALA A 123 3.04 -12.23 -16.55
C ALA A 123 1.77 -12.44 -17.39
N SER A 124 1.58 -11.72 -18.50
CA SER A 124 0.58 -12.03 -19.52
C SER A 124 1.02 -13.16 -20.48
N GLY A 125 1.94 -14.03 -20.04
CA GLY A 125 2.42 -15.20 -20.78
C GLY A 125 1.45 -16.39 -20.75
N VAL A 126 0.17 -16.15 -20.47
CA VAL A 126 -0.96 -17.09 -20.62
C VAL A 126 -2.16 -16.30 -21.11
#